data_AF-C9N019-F1
#
_entry.id   AF-C9N019-F1
#
_cell.length_a   1.000
_cell.length_b   1.000
_cell.length_c   1.000
_cell.angle_alpha   90.00
_cell.angle_beta   90.00
_cell.angle_gamma   90.00
#
_symmetry.space_group_name_H-M   'P 1'
#
loop_
_entity.id
_entity.type
_entity.pdbx_description
1 polymer ?
#
loop_
_entity_poly.entity_id
_entity_poly.type
_entity_poly.pdbx_seq_one_letter_code
_entity_poly.pdbx_strand_id
1 'polypeptide(L)'
;MLKLLNESYRIEHLRGGHPPKLSVLDRLVIMLSYYRDYRTMENIAFEYGVAKSTVCECVKWVENILIKSGEFSLPKKRELVRDTEIEVVLVDATECEIERPKKNSGNLTREKRKSTR
;
A
#
# COMPACT_ATOMS: atom_id res chain seq x y z
N MET A 1 2.37 -6.50 15.14
CA MET A 1 1.81 -6.76 13.79
C MET A 1 1.41 -8.22 13.59
N LEU A 2 2.34 -9.18 13.55
CA LEU A 2 2.02 -10.58 13.20
C LEU A 2 0.99 -11.25 14.14
N LYS A 3 1.05 -11.03 15.45
CA LYS A 3 0.08 -11.59 16.42
C LYS A 3 -1.35 -11.14 16.11
N LEU A 4 -1.54 -9.83 15.93
CA LEU A 4 -2.82 -9.22 15.57
C LEU A 4 -3.39 -9.77 14.25
N LEU A 5 -2.53 -9.89 13.23
CA LEU A 5 -2.95 -10.43 11.92
C LEU A 5 -3.37 -11.90 12.03
N ASN A 6 -2.67 -12.71 12.83
CA ASN A 6 -3.06 -14.10 13.06
C ASN A 6 -4.40 -14.21 13.78
N GLU A 7 -4.68 -13.33 14.74
CA GLU A 7 -5.97 -13.31 15.43
C GLU A 7 -7.11 -12.92 14.48
N SER A 8 -6.90 -11.87 13.68
CA SER A 8 -7.87 -11.45 12.67
C SER A 8 -8.11 -12.54 11.62
N TYR A 9 -7.04 -13.20 11.17
CA TYR A 9 -7.13 -14.33 10.24
C TYR A 9 -7.94 -15.48 10.81
N ARG A 10 -7.73 -15.85 12.08
CA ARG A 10 -8.50 -16.90 12.77
C ARG A 10 -9.99 -16.56 12.80
N ILE A 11 -10.33 -15.33 13.17
CA ILE A 11 -11.72 -14.86 13.23
C ILE A 11 -12.41 -14.94 11.86
N GLU A 12 -11.74 -14.49 10.80
CA GLU A 12 -12.29 -14.52 9.43
C GLU A 12 -12.49 -15.95 8.90
N HIS A 13 -11.63 -16.89 9.31
CA HIS A 13 -11.65 -18.28 8.84
C HIS A 13 -12.35 -19.24 9.81
N LEU A 14 -13.10 -18.75 10.80
CA LEU A 14 -13.86 -19.60 11.73
C LEU A 14 -14.89 -20.49 11.02
N ARG A 15 -15.46 -20.01 9.92
CA ARG A 15 -16.44 -20.76 9.11
C ARG A 15 -15.79 -21.73 8.12
N GLY A 16 -14.45 -21.80 8.11
CA GLY A 16 -13.69 -22.56 7.13
C GLY A 16 -13.63 -21.89 5.75
N GLY A 17 -13.02 -22.58 4.80
CA GLY A 17 -12.80 -22.09 3.44
C GLY A 17 -11.58 -22.75 2.82
N HIS A 18 -11.33 -22.44 1.54
CA HIS A 18 -10.10 -22.88 0.89
C HIS A 18 -8.89 -22.17 1.52
N PRO A 19 -7.85 -22.90 1.96
CA PRO A 19 -6.68 -22.27 2.53
C PRO A 19 -5.98 -21.40 1.47
N PRO A 20 -5.66 -20.14 1.78
CA PRO A 20 -4.94 -19.28 0.86
C PRO A 20 -3.52 -19.79 0.63
N LYS A 21 -3.00 -19.59 -0.58
CA LYS A 21 -1.62 -19.94 -0.94
C LYS A 21 -0.57 -19.19 -0.12
N LEU A 22 -0.88 -17.96 0.30
CA LEU A 22 0.02 -17.09 1.07
C LEU A 22 -0.28 -17.20 2.57
N SER A 23 0.76 -17.46 3.36
CA SER A 23 0.64 -17.46 4.82
C SER A 23 0.43 -16.05 5.37
N VAL A 24 -0.03 -15.95 6.63
CA VAL A 24 -0.19 -14.64 7.30
C VAL A 24 1.15 -13.88 7.38
N LEU A 25 2.26 -14.62 7.58
CA LEU A 25 3.60 -14.04 7.57
C LEU A 25 3.95 -13.48 6.19
N ASP A 26 3.70 -14.24 5.12
CA ASP A 26 3.98 -13.79 3.76
C ASP A 26 3.21 -12.52 3.41
N ARG A 27 1.92 -12.45 3.79
CA ARG A 27 1.11 -11.25 3.59
C ARG A 27 1.72 -10.02 4.27
N LEU A 28 2.22 -10.19 5.49
CA LEU A 28 2.90 -9.10 6.22
C LEU A 28 4.20 -8.68 5.53
N VAL A 29 5.03 -9.64 5.11
CA VAL A 29 6.30 -9.37 4.41
C VAL A 29 6.06 -8.69 3.07
N ILE A 30 5.05 -9.13 2.32
CA ILE A 30 4.63 -8.52 1.04
C ILE A 30 4.25 -7.05 1.26
N MET A 31 3.42 -6.77 2.26
CA MET A 31 3.03 -5.39 2.58
C MET A 31 4.26 -4.55 2.94
N LEU A 32 5.09 -5.01 3.88
CA LEU A 32 6.27 -4.26 4.31
C LEU A 32 7.25 -4.01 3.14
N SER A 33 7.46 -4.99 2.28
CA SER A 33 8.29 -4.86 1.08
C SER A 33 7.72 -3.83 0.09
N TYR A 34 6.41 -3.83 -0.10
CA TYR A 34 5.73 -2.87 -0.97
C TYR A 34 5.89 -1.43 -0.46
N TYR A 35 5.77 -1.19 0.85
CA TYR A 35 5.92 0.15 1.44
C TYR A 35 7.38 0.60 1.62
N ARG A 36 8.30 -0.33 1.95
CA ARG A 36 9.70 0.03 2.27
C ARG A 36 10.60 0.11 1.05
N ASP A 37 10.47 -0.85 0.14
CA ASP A 37 11.37 -1.03 -1.00
C ASP A 37 10.78 -0.49 -2.31
N TYR A 38 9.52 -0.01 -2.27
CA TYR A 38 8.76 0.46 -3.43
C TYR A 38 8.75 -0.53 -4.61
N ARG A 39 8.85 -1.84 -4.31
CA ARG A 39 8.78 -2.91 -5.32
C ARG A 39 7.39 -2.93 -5.98
N THR A 40 7.34 -3.14 -7.29
CA THR A 40 6.07 -3.25 -8.01
C THR A 40 5.30 -4.50 -7.54
N MET A 41 3.97 -4.42 -7.53
CA MET A 41 3.13 -5.57 -7.14
C MET A 41 3.32 -6.74 -8.11
N GLU A 42 3.63 -6.47 -9.38
CA GLU A 42 3.96 -7.45 -10.41
C GLU A 42 5.22 -8.24 -10.07
N ASN A 43 6.29 -7.57 -9.62
CA ASN A 43 7.54 -8.24 -9.26
C ASN A 43 7.33 -9.15 -8.04
N ILE A 44 6.63 -8.64 -7.03
CA ILE A 44 6.28 -9.43 -5.84
C ILE A 44 5.39 -10.62 -6.24
N ALA A 45 4.41 -10.40 -7.11
CA ALA A 45 3.52 -11.46 -7.59
C ALA A 45 4.29 -12.56 -8.32
N PHE A 46 5.29 -12.20 -9.12
CA PHE A 46 6.18 -13.13 -9.79
C PHE A 46 7.02 -13.96 -8.79
N GLU A 47 7.64 -13.32 -7.81
CA GLU A 47 8.44 -13.99 -6.76
C GLU A 47 7.61 -15.03 -5.97
N TYR A 48 6.38 -14.68 -5.61
CA TYR A 48 5.50 -15.55 -4.84
C TYR A 48 4.65 -16.50 -5.72
N GLY A 49 4.76 -16.41 -7.05
CA GLY A 49 3.99 -17.21 -8.00
C GLY A 49 2.48 -17.05 -7.84
N VAL A 50 2.01 -15.82 -7.63
CA VAL A 50 0.59 -15.46 -7.47
C VAL A 50 0.19 -14.41 -8.52
N ALA A 51 -1.10 -14.13 -8.64
CA ALA A 51 -1.56 -13.03 -9.47
C ALA A 51 -1.29 -11.67 -8.79
N LYS A 52 -1.07 -10.62 -9.59
CA LYS A 52 -0.96 -9.24 -9.09
C LYS A 52 -2.16 -8.84 -8.23
N SER A 53 -3.36 -9.26 -8.60
CA SER A 53 -4.59 -9.00 -7.84
C SER A 53 -4.50 -9.57 -6.41
N THR A 54 -3.96 -10.77 -6.25
CA THR A 54 -3.74 -11.40 -4.94
C THR A 54 -2.81 -10.57 -4.06
N VAL A 55 -1.71 -10.04 -4.62
CA VAL A 55 -0.80 -9.14 -3.90
C VAL A 55 -1.53 -7.86 -3.46
N CYS A 56 -2.29 -7.24 -4.38
CA CYS A 56 -3.08 -6.03 -4.07
C CYS A 56 -4.08 -6.27 -2.94
N GLU A 57 -4.81 -7.39 -2.96
CA GLU A 57 -5.73 -7.78 -1.89
C GLU A 57 -5.00 -8.05 -0.58
N CYS A 58 -3.83 -8.71 -0.62
CA CYS A 58 -3.02 -8.96 0.58
C CYS A 58 -2.56 -7.66 1.24
N VAL A 59 -2.03 -6.71 0.46
CA VAL A 59 -1.59 -5.40 0.96
C VAL A 59 -2.76 -4.67 1.63
N LYS A 60 -3.90 -4.57 0.92
CA LYS A 60 -5.11 -3.94 1.47
C LYS A 60 -5.62 -4.62 2.73
N TRP A 61 -5.61 -5.96 2.77
CA TRP A 61 -6.08 -6.71 3.93
C TRP A 61 -5.22 -6.43 5.16
N VAL A 62 -3.90 -6.52 5.02
CA VAL A 62 -2.95 -6.22 6.11
C VAL A 62 -3.09 -4.77 6.57
N GLU A 63 -3.09 -3.81 5.64
CA GLU A 63 -3.22 -2.39 5.94
C GLU A 63 -4.50 -2.09 6.72
N ASN A 64 -5.64 -2.61 6.27
CA ASN A 64 -6.93 -2.38 6.92
C ASN A 64 -6.97 -2.93 8.35
N ILE A 65 -6.39 -4.10 8.61
CA ILE A 65 -6.38 -4.67 9.97
C ILE A 65 -5.49 -3.84 10.90
N LEU A 66 -4.31 -3.44 10.42
CA LEU A 66 -3.38 -2.65 11.22
C LEU A 66 -3.95 -1.26 11.53
N ILE A 67 -4.57 -0.60 10.56
CA ILE A 67 -5.24 0.69 10.76
C ILE A 67 -6.38 0.55 11.78
N LYS A 68 -7.23 -0.47 11.62
CA LYS A 68 -8.36 -0.71 12.55
C LYS A 68 -7.92 -1.00 13.98
N SER A 69 -6.74 -1.60 14.17
CA SER A 69 -6.23 -1.89 15.51
C SER A 69 -5.84 -0.66 16.31
N GLY A 70 -5.54 0.47 15.65
CA GLY A 70 -5.10 1.70 16.32
C GLY A 70 -3.69 1.63 16.92
N GLU A 71 -3.13 0.45 17.19
CA GLU A 71 -1.81 0.26 17.84
C GLU A 71 -0.64 0.91 17.08
N PHE A 72 -0.77 1.03 15.75
CA PHE A 72 0.26 1.61 14.88
C PHE A 72 -0.08 3.04 14.45
N SER A 73 -1.10 3.65 15.05
CA SER A 73 -1.45 5.04 14.74
C SER A 73 -0.45 5.98 15.38
N LEU A 74 0.01 6.97 14.61
CA LEU A 74 0.84 8.02 15.17
C LEU A 74 0.06 8.86 16.19
N PRO A 75 0.71 9.33 17.26
CA PRO A 75 0.11 10.27 18.19
C PRO A 75 -0.23 11.59 17.49
N LYS A 76 -1.01 12.45 18.15
CA LYS A 76 -1.45 13.71 17.53
C LYS A 76 -0.24 14.61 17.25
N LYS A 77 -0.33 15.47 16.23
CA LYS A 77 0.73 16.42 15.85
C LYS A 77 1.33 17.20 17.03
N ARG A 78 0.50 17.58 18.02
CA ARG A 78 0.94 18.32 19.21
C ARG A 78 1.79 17.48 20.18
N GLU A 79 1.56 16.18 20.22
CA GLU A 79 2.32 15.22 21.03
C GLU A 79 3.65 14.89 20.32
N LEU A 80 3.61 14.65 19.00
CA LEU A 80 4.79 14.43 18.17
C LEU A 80 5.82 15.57 18.23
N VAL A 81 5.36 16.83 18.30
CA VAL A 81 6.27 18.01 18.37
C VAL A 81 6.95 18.14 19.74
N ARG A 82 6.38 17.55 20.79
CA ARG A 82 6.98 17.57 22.14
C ARG A 82 8.03 16.48 22.31
N ASP A 83 7.90 15.41 21.53
CA ASP A 83 8.80 14.27 21.58
C ASP A 83 10.13 14.65 20.91
N THR A 84 11.13 14.96 21.74
CA THR A 84 12.41 15.55 21.32
C THR A 84 13.42 14.50 20.87
N GLU A 85 13.07 13.21 21.01
CA GLU A 85 13.90 12.05 20.65
C GLU A 85 13.64 11.50 19.24
N ILE A 86 12.66 12.07 18.51
CA ILE A 86 12.41 11.66 17.13
C ILE A 86 13.59 12.15 16.26
N GLU A 87 14.30 11.21 15.65
CA GLU A 87 15.29 11.50 14.60
C GLU A 87 14.56 12.08 13.37
N VAL A 88 14.46 13.41 13.33
CA VAL A 88 13.85 14.13 12.21
C VAL A 88 14.85 14.16 11.06
N VAL A 89 14.65 13.29 10.07
CA VAL A 89 15.37 13.40 8.79
C VAL A 89 14.69 14.47 7.94
N LEU A 90 15.32 15.64 7.84
CA LEU A 90 14.90 16.69 6.93
C LEU A 90 15.22 16.25 5.50
N VAL A 91 14.23 15.72 4.78
CA VAL A 91 14.39 15.42 3.35
C VAL A 91 14.08 16.69 2.57
N ASP A 92 15.12 17.29 1.99
CA ASP A 92 14.98 18.40 1.06
C ASP A 92 14.35 17.87 -0.24
N ALA A 93 13.04 18.04 -0.37
CA ALA A 93 12.34 17.84 -1.63
C ALA A 93 12.54 19.11 -2.47
N THR A 94 13.74 19.31 -3.00
CA THR A 94 13.94 20.31 -4.05
C THR A 94 13.08 19.86 -5.24
N GLU A 95 11.90 20.45 -5.37
CA GLU A 95 11.16 20.41 -6.63
C GLU A 95 12.06 21.10 -7.67
N CYS A 96 12.77 20.31 -8.48
CA CYS A 96 13.40 20.86 -9.68
C CYS A 96 12.29 21.42 -10.56
N GLU A 97 12.43 22.69 -10.98
CA GLU A 97 11.56 23.28 -11.98
C GLU A 97 11.62 22.43 -13.26
N ILE A 98 10.64 21.55 -13.44
CA ILE A 98 10.41 20.93 -14.73
C ILE A 98 9.68 21.95 -15.60
N GLU A 99 10.11 22.10 -16.85
CA GLU A 99 9.42 22.99 -17.77
C GLU A 99 7.97 22.52 -17.90
N ARG A 100 7.04 23.32 -17.39
CA ARG A 100 5.61 23.06 -17.52
C ARG A 100 5.32 22.89 -19.01
N PRO A 101 4.81 21.73 -19.47
CA PRO A 101 4.51 21.56 -20.88
C PRO A 101 3.58 22.69 -21.33
N LYS A 102 4.06 23.52 -22.27
CA LYS A 102 3.32 24.67 -22.77
C LYS A 102 1.99 24.16 -23.32
N LYS A 103 0.89 24.76 -22.86
CA LYS A 103 -0.44 24.53 -23.46
C LYS A 103 -0.33 24.90 -24.93
N ASN A 104 -0.33 23.89 -25.80
CA ASN A 104 -0.48 24.12 -27.22
C ASN A 104 -1.98 24.38 -27.45
N SER A 105 -2.32 25.53 -28.05
CA SER A 105 -3.69 25.87 -28.47
C SER A 105 -4.15 25.07 -29.68
N GLY A 106 -3.30 24.16 -30.19
CA GLY A 106 -3.69 23.16 -31.18
C GLY A 106 -4.82 22.31 -30.63
N ASN A 107 -5.88 22.16 -31.42
CA ASN A 107 -7.02 21.30 -31.13
C ASN A 107 -6.53 19.93 -30.66
N LEU A 108 -6.61 19.67 -29.36
CA LEU A 108 -6.67 18.30 -28.87
C LEU A 108 -7.91 17.70 -29.52
N THR A 109 -7.73 16.91 -30.57
CA THR A 109 -8.79 16.04 -31.06
C THR A 109 -9.15 15.12 -29.91
N ARG A 110 -10.21 15.48 -29.19
CA ARG A 110 -10.82 14.61 -28.20
C ARG A 110 -11.36 13.44 -28.99
N GLU A 111 -10.62 12.34 -29.05
CA GLU A 111 -11.13 11.13 -29.68
C GLU A 111 -12.43 10.76 -28.96
N LYS A 112 -13.53 10.87 -29.70
CA LYS A 112 -14.86 10.55 -29.22
C LYS A 112 -14.85 9.03 -29.00
N ARG A 113 -14.89 8.57 -27.75
CA ARG A 113 -15.09 7.14 -27.45
C ARG A 113 -16.31 6.68 -28.26
N LYS A 114 -16.10 5.78 -29.22
CA LYS A 114 -17.20 5.07 -29.86
C LYS A 114 -17.89 4.26 -28.77
N SER A 115 -19.19 4.51 -28.59
CA SER A 115 -20.04 3.59 -27.84
C SER A 115 -20.01 2.26 -28.57
N THR A 116 -19.32 1.26 -28.02
CA THR A 116 -19.50 -0.13 -28.42
C THR A 116 -20.92 -0.54 -28.07
N ARG A 117 -21.61 -1.09 -29.06
CA ARG A 117 -22.97 -1.62 -28.98
C ARG A 117 -22.92 -3.05 -28.47
#